data_AF-A0A3B0SAU7-F1
#
_entry.id   AF-A0A3B0SAU7-F1
#
_cell.length_a   1.000
_cell.length_b   1.000
_cell.length_c   1.000
_cell.angle_alpha   90.00
_cell.angle_beta   90.00
_cell.angle_gamma   90.00
#
_symmetry.space_group_name_H-M   'P 1'
#
loop_
_entity.id
_entity.type
_entity.pdbx_description
1 polymer ?
#
loop_
_entity_poly.entity_id
_entity_poly.type
_entity_poly.pdbx_seq_one_letter_code
_entity_poly.pdbx_strand_id
1 'polypeptide(L)'
;MESLSLAVRGQRATIVGKQSHRLHWLASSDYARMVSKAFQLPEAANKRLFIYGPDALTMPEAINKYCSIVHPETKVSSVPIWLLSLIGKLSFNPDLHFVAGLMGFFEKVGEGGTPRKRTTCLALPELHWSSGVRNNETLPD
;
A
#
# COMPACT_ATOMS: atom_id res chain seq x y z
N MET A 1 -2.95 -4.73 0.67
CA MET A 1 -2.64 -4.49 2.10
C MET A 1 -1.44 -5.31 2.56
N GLU A 2 -1.15 -6.39 1.86
CA GLU A 2 -0.15 -7.41 2.12
C GLU A 2 1.27 -6.84 2.06
N SER A 3 1.47 -5.74 1.35
CA SER A 3 2.75 -5.01 1.30
C SER A 3 3.06 -4.20 2.57
N LEU A 4 2.12 -4.03 3.52
CA LEU A 4 2.35 -3.26 4.75
C LEU A 4 3.32 -3.96 5.70
N SER A 5 3.33 -5.29 5.73
CA SER A 5 4.26 -6.07 6.55
C SER A 5 5.72 -5.83 6.15
N LEU A 6 5.98 -5.51 4.87
CA LEU A 6 7.32 -5.21 4.37
C LEU A 6 7.95 -3.96 5.03
N ALA A 7 7.13 -3.07 5.59
CA ALA A 7 7.61 -1.91 6.32
C ALA A 7 8.09 -2.25 7.74
N VAL A 8 7.78 -3.45 8.23
CA VAL A 8 8.09 -3.92 9.58
C VAL A 8 9.30 -4.87 9.53
N ARG A 9 10.28 -4.63 10.40
CA ARG A 9 11.41 -5.54 10.64
C ARG A 9 11.65 -5.65 12.15
N GLY A 10 11.43 -6.84 12.70
CA GLY A 10 11.43 -7.02 14.15
C GLY A 10 10.40 -6.11 14.82
N GLN A 11 10.80 -5.38 15.86
CA GLN A 11 9.92 -4.46 16.61
C GLN A 11 9.94 -3.02 16.07
N ARG A 12 10.29 -2.82 14.79
CA ARG A 12 10.40 -1.49 14.17
C ARG A 12 9.70 -1.45 12.82
N ALA A 13 8.89 -0.43 12.63
CA ALA A 13 8.37 -0.07 11.32
C ALA A 13 9.09 1.19 10.81
N THR A 14 9.52 1.17 9.55
CA THR A 14 10.25 2.29 8.94
C THR A 14 9.49 2.85 7.75
N ILE A 15 9.28 4.16 7.77
CA ILE A 15 8.67 4.93 6.69
C ILE A 15 9.75 5.78 6.04
N VAL A 16 9.85 5.77 4.72
CA VAL A 16 10.84 6.58 4.01
C VAL A 16 10.17 7.81 3.42
N GLY A 17 10.60 9.00 3.84
CA GLY A 17 10.01 10.29 3.45
C GLY A 17 8.71 10.61 4.20
N LYS A 18 8.01 11.65 3.71
CA LYS A 18 6.75 12.10 4.32
C LYS A 18 5.56 11.25 3.87
N GLN A 19 5.58 10.77 2.62
CA GLN A 19 4.54 9.94 2.03
C GLN A 19 3.12 10.47 2.31
N SER A 20 2.89 11.74 1.98
CA SER A 20 1.68 12.49 2.36
C SER A 20 0.45 12.23 1.48
N HIS A 21 0.61 11.52 0.37
CA HIS A 21 -0.51 11.17 -0.50
C HIS A 21 -1.38 10.08 0.14
N ARG A 22 -2.70 10.26 0.05
CA ARG A 22 -3.67 9.22 0.44
C ARG A 22 -3.77 8.17 -0.66
N LEU A 23 -3.63 6.90 -0.28
CA LEU A 23 -3.67 5.74 -1.16
C LEU A 23 -4.82 4.82 -0.72
N HIS A 24 -5.52 4.22 -1.67
CA HIS A 24 -6.58 3.26 -1.41
C HIS A 24 -6.03 1.83 -1.35
N TRP A 25 -5.58 1.44 -0.16
CA TRP A 25 -5.03 0.12 0.08
C TRP A 25 -6.07 -0.98 -0.14
N LEU A 26 -5.80 -1.86 -1.09
CA LEU A 26 -6.69 -2.95 -1.48
C LEU A 26 -6.12 -4.30 -1.05
N ALA A 27 -6.95 -5.20 -0.56
CA ALA A 27 -6.55 -6.59 -0.30
C ALA A 27 -6.32 -7.34 -1.62
N SER A 28 -5.30 -8.18 -1.68
CA SER A 28 -4.95 -8.94 -2.90
C SER A 28 -6.09 -9.85 -3.36
N SER A 29 -6.83 -10.44 -2.42
CA SER A 29 -7.99 -11.28 -2.67
C SER A 29 -9.16 -10.50 -3.27
N ASP A 30 -9.41 -9.27 -2.81
CA ASP A 30 -10.42 -8.38 -3.39
C ASP A 30 -10.01 -7.97 -4.81
N TYR A 31 -8.73 -7.64 -5.02
CA TYR A 31 -8.20 -7.37 -6.36
C TYR A 31 -8.46 -8.54 -7.32
N ALA A 32 -8.09 -9.76 -6.93
CA ALA A 32 -8.27 -10.96 -7.75
C ALA A 32 -9.74 -11.18 -8.10
N ARG A 33 -10.65 -11.03 -7.13
CA ARG A 33 -12.10 -11.16 -7.34
C ARG A 33 -12.64 -10.11 -8.31
N MET A 34 -12.23 -8.85 -8.14
CA MET A 34 -12.65 -7.74 -8.99
C MET A 34 -12.14 -7.91 -10.42
N VAL A 35 -10.89 -8.34 -10.61
CA VAL A 35 -10.33 -8.65 -11.94
C VAL A 35 -11.07 -9.83 -12.57
N SER A 36 -11.26 -10.93 -11.85
CA SER A 36 -12.00 -12.10 -12.35
C SER A 36 -13.41 -11.72 -12.83
N LYS A 37 -14.12 -10.88 -12.05
CA LYS A 37 -15.44 -10.37 -12.42
C LYS A 37 -15.39 -9.46 -13.66
N ALA A 38 -14.37 -8.63 -13.80
CA ALA A 38 -14.22 -7.75 -14.96
C ALA A 38 -14.18 -8.54 -16.29
N PHE A 39 -13.54 -9.72 -16.31
CA PHE A 39 -13.48 -10.56 -17.50
C PHE A 39 -14.81 -11.24 -17.86
N GLN A 40 -15.76 -11.30 -16.91
CA GLN A 40 -17.07 -11.92 -17.13
C GLN A 40 -18.13 -10.91 -17.59
N LEU A 41 -17.80 -9.61 -17.55
CA LEU A 41 -18.73 -8.52 -17.82
C LEU A 41 -18.43 -7.85 -19.16
N PRO A 42 -19.30 -7.97 -20.18
CA PRO A 42 -19.11 -7.28 -21.46
C PRO A 42 -18.95 -5.76 -21.30
N GLU A 43 -19.63 -5.16 -20.33
CA GLU A 43 -19.53 -3.73 -20.03
C GLU A 43 -18.16 -3.31 -19.48
N ALA A 44 -17.31 -4.24 -19.04
CA ALA A 44 -15.95 -3.96 -18.61
C ALA A 44 -14.93 -4.05 -19.77
N ALA A 45 -15.33 -4.60 -20.93
CA ALA A 45 -14.46 -4.77 -22.07
C ALA A 45 -13.94 -3.43 -22.62
N ASN A 46 -12.67 -3.39 -23.02
CA ASN A 46 -12.00 -2.21 -23.59
C ASN A 46 -12.06 -0.96 -22.70
N LYS A 47 -12.18 -1.13 -21.38
CA LYS A 47 -12.18 -0.02 -20.41
C LYS A 47 -10.94 -0.04 -19.52
N ARG A 48 -10.47 1.15 -19.17
CA ARG A 48 -9.55 1.34 -18.06
C ARG A 48 -10.35 1.39 -16.77
N LEU A 49 -10.15 0.41 -15.90
CA LEU A 49 -10.81 0.28 -14.61
C LEU A 49 -9.81 0.65 -13.52
N PHE A 50 -10.23 1.54 -12.61
CA PHE A 50 -9.45 1.88 -11.43
C PHE A 50 -10.00 1.06 -10.26
N ILE A 51 -9.11 0.37 -9.56
CA ILE A 51 -9.47 -0.52 -8.45
C ILE A 51 -8.85 0.06 -7.19
N TYR A 52 -9.72 0.37 -6.23
CA TYR A 52 -9.34 1.03 -4.99
C TYR A 52 -9.88 0.23 -3.80
N GLY A 53 -9.10 0.18 -2.73
CA GLY A 53 -9.61 -0.21 -1.43
C GLY A 53 -10.66 0.76 -0.88
N PRO A 54 -11.38 0.37 0.19
CA PRO A 54 -12.45 1.18 0.75
C PRO A 54 -11.95 2.45 1.46
N ASP A 55 -10.74 2.40 2.03
CA ASP A 55 -10.19 3.47 2.86
C ASP A 55 -9.01 4.16 2.16
N ALA A 56 -9.03 5.50 2.12
CA ALA A 56 -7.94 6.32 1.61
C ALA A 56 -7.01 6.76 2.77
N LEU A 57 -5.87 6.09 2.92
CA LEU A 57 -4.92 6.34 4.01
C LEU A 57 -3.56 6.77 3.46
N THR A 58 -2.90 7.70 4.13
CA THR A 58 -1.47 7.94 3.90
C THR A 58 -0.65 6.73 4.33
N MET A 59 0.56 6.57 3.80
CA MET A 59 1.46 5.48 4.20
C MET A 59 1.71 5.44 5.73
N PRO A 60 1.93 6.59 6.42
CA PRO A 60 2.03 6.59 7.87
C PRO A 60 0.75 6.18 8.59
N GLU A 61 -0.42 6.66 8.15
CA GLU A 61 -1.70 6.26 8.75
C GLU A 61 -1.91 4.74 8.60
N ALA A 62 -1.64 4.19 7.40
CA ALA A 62 -1.76 2.78 7.09
C ALA A 62 -0.85 1.90 7.94
N ILE A 63 0.45 2.23 8.03
CA ILE A 63 1.43 1.46 8.82
C ILE A 63 1.11 1.53 10.30
N ASN A 64 0.75 2.71 10.84
CA ASN A 64 0.34 2.83 12.24
C ASN A 64 -0.89 1.96 12.54
N LYS A 65 -1.91 2.02 11.68
CA LYS A 65 -3.14 1.22 11.84
C LYS A 65 -2.88 -0.28 11.69
N TYR A 66 -1.91 -0.69 10.86
CA TYR A 66 -1.47 -2.07 10.75
C TYR A 66 -0.73 -2.52 12.02
N CYS A 67 0.28 -1.76 12.47
CA CYS A 67 1.06 -2.08 13.66
C CYS A 67 0.18 -2.14 14.92
N SER A 68 -0.82 -1.26 15.07
CA SER A 68 -1.73 -1.31 16.22
C SER A 68 -2.58 -2.59 16.30
N ILE A 69 -2.71 -3.33 15.18
CA ILE A 69 -3.47 -4.58 15.11
C ILE A 69 -2.54 -5.79 15.26
N VAL A 70 -1.41 -5.80 14.55
CA VAL A 70 -0.56 -6.98 14.38
C VAL A 70 0.63 -7.00 15.35
N HIS A 71 1.26 -5.84 15.59
CA HIS A 71 2.44 -5.70 16.45
C HIS A 71 2.37 -4.42 17.29
N PRO A 72 1.52 -4.37 18.33
CA PRO A 72 1.24 -3.15 19.09
C PRO A 72 2.47 -2.49 19.73
N GLU A 73 3.51 -3.28 20.02
CA GLU A 73 4.80 -2.86 20.57
C GLU A 73 5.74 -2.21 19.53
N THR A 74 5.39 -2.26 18.24
CA THR A 74 6.26 -1.78 17.16
C THR A 74 6.40 -0.27 17.15
N LYS A 75 7.64 0.21 17.14
CA LYS A 75 7.94 1.64 17.00
C LYS A 75 7.93 2.03 15.53
N VAL A 76 6.99 2.87 15.14
CA VAL A 76 6.93 3.48 13.81
C VAL A 76 7.85 4.70 13.77
N SER A 77 8.79 4.71 12.83
CA SER A 77 9.74 5.81 12.64
C SER A 77 9.83 6.22 11.18
N SER A 78 10.16 7.49 10.91
CA SER A 78 10.36 8.00 9.57
C SER A 78 11.82 8.36 9.34
N VAL A 79 12.35 7.99 8.17
CA VAL A 79 13.68 8.32 7.69
C VAL A 79 13.53 9.27 6.49
N PRO A 80 14.15 10.46 6.52
CA PRO A 80 14.14 11.37 5.37
C PRO A 80 14.80 10.74 4.14
N ILE A 81 14.22 10.94 2.95
CA ILE A 81 14.76 10.39 1.69
C ILE A 81 16.21 10.82 1.45
N TRP A 82 16.56 12.07 1.75
CA TRP A 82 17.92 12.58 1.56
C TRP A 82 18.95 11.78 2.37
N LEU A 83 18.58 11.37 3.60
CA LEU A 83 19.45 10.60 4.47
C LEU A 83 19.65 9.19 3.91
N LEU A 84 18.58 8.56 3.42
CA LEU A 84 18.67 7.25 2.77
C LEU A 84 19.54 7.30 1.50
N SER A 85 19.38 8.36 0.67
CA SER A 85 20.21 8.60 -0.51
C SER A 85 21.68 8.79 -0.16
N LEU A 86 21.99 9.48 0.94
CA LEU A 86 23.36 9.68 1.41
C LEU A 86 23.99 8.34 1.84
N ILE A 87 23.26 7.56 2.63
CA ILE A 87 23.71 6.24 3.09
C ILE A 87 23.95 5.32 1.89
N GLY A 88 23.00 5.22 0.96
CA GLY A 88 23.13 4.36 -0.23
C GLY A 88 24.35 4.70 -1.09
N LYS A 89 24.69 6.00 -1.22
CA LYS A 89 25.90 6.44 -1.91
C LYS A 89 27.18 6.08 -1.15
N LEU A 90 27.21 6.31 0.16
CA LEU A 90 28.40 6.08 0.98
C LEU A 90 28.69 4.58 1.19
N SER A 91 27.64 3.77 1.33
CA SER A 91 27.74 2.33 1.54
C SER A 91 27.85 1.54 0.22
N PHE A 92 27.90 2.22 -0.93
CA PHE A 92 27.85 1.60 -2.27
C PHE A 92 26.72 0.57 -2.41
N ASN A 93 25.57 0.83 -1.77
CA ASN A 93 24.45 -0.11 -1.77
C ASN A 93 23.41 0.32 -2.83
N PRO A 94 23.31 -0.41 -3.96
CA PRO A 94 22.42 -0.04 -5.06
C PRO A 94 20.95 -0.13 -4.67
N ASP A 95 20.58 -1.05 -3.77
CA ASP A 95 19.19 -1.24 -3.33
C ASP A 95 18.69 -0.04 -2.52
N LEU A 96 19.52 0.49 -1.61
CA LEU A 96 19.17 1.68 -0.84
C LEU A 96 18.99 2.91 -1.73
N HIS A 97 19.84 3.04 -2.75
CA HIS A 97 19.72 4.12 -3.73
C HIS A 97 18.43 3.98 -4.56
N PHE A 98 18.08 2.76 -4.97
CA PHE A 98 16.83 2.45 -5.66
C PHE A 98 15.61 2.79 -4.78
N VAL A 99 15.59 2.33 -3.54
CA VAL A 99 14.48 2.60 -2.59
C VAL A 99 14.33 4.10 -2.36
N ALA A 100 15.42 4.85 -2.18
CA ALA A 100 15.35 6.30 -2.00
C ALA A 100 14.73 7.00 -3.23
N GLY A 101 15.11 6.57 -4.44
CA GLY A 101 14.52 7.07 -5.69
C GLY A 101 13.03 6.74 -5.81
N LEU A 102 12.64 5.49 -5.54
CA LEU A 102 11.25 5.04 -5.60
C LEU A 102 10.37 5.79 -4.60
N MET A 103 10.83 5.93 -3.36
CA MET A 103 10.08 6.64 -2.32
C MET A 103 9.99 8.14 -2.60
N GLY A 104 11.01 8.73 -3.21
CA GLY A 104 10.96 10.10 -3.69
C GLY A 104 10.01 10.32 -4.86
N PHE A 105 9.78 9.31 -5.69
CA PHE A 105 8.73 9.34 -6.71
C PHE A 105 7.34 9.29 -6.05
N PHE A 106 7.10 8.36 -5.12
CA PHE A 106 5.80 8.25 -4.42
C PHE A 106 5.47 9.45 -3.54
N GLU A 107 6.45 10.19 -3.03
CA GLU A 107 6.19 11.45 -2.32
C GLU A 107 5.73 12.59 -3.26
N LYS A 108 6.02 12.48 -4.56
CA LYS A 108 5.59 13.46 -5.58
C LYS A 108 4.32 13.04 -6.31
N VAL A 109 4.12 11.73 -6.47
CA VAL A 109 3.07 11.15 -7.29
C VAL A 109 2.12 10.36 -6.40
N GLY A 110 0.92 10.89 -6.23
CA GLY A 110 -0.18 10.20 -5.57
C GLY A 110 -0.88 9.18 -6.48
N GLU A 111 -1.93 8.57 -5.96
CA GLU A 111 -2.76 7.64 -6.72
C GLU A 111 -3.51 8.36 -7.86
N GLY A 112 -3.36 7.84 -9.08
CA GLY A 112 -4.02 8.38 -10.27
C GLY A 112 -5.44 7.84 -10.44
N GLY A 113 -6.32 8.62 -11.06
CA GLY A 113 -7.72 8.29 -11.34
C GLY A 113 -8.69 9.08 -10.47
N THR A 114 -9.87 9.40 -10.99
CA THR A 114 -10.92 10.10 -10.21
C THR A 114 -11.74 9.04 -9.46
N PRO A 115 -11.91 9.12 -8.13
CA PRO A 115 -12.69 8.15 -7.35
C PRO A 115 -14.18 8.07 -7.76
N ARG A 116 -14.62 8.96 -8.67
CA ARG A 116 -16.03 9.17 -9.04
C ARG A 116 -16.54 8.22 -10.12
N LYS A 117 -15.68 7.67 -10.99
CA LYS A 117 -16.04 6.47 -11.77
C LYS A 117 -15.79 5.26 -10.89
N ARG A 118 -16.54 5.21 -9.78
CA ARG A 118 -16.61 4.02 -8.95
C ARG A 118 -16.97 2.85 -9.83
N THR A 119 -16.40 1.74 -9.45
CA THR A 119 -16.80 0.35 -9.60
C THR A 119 -18.32 0.11 -9.63
N THR A 120 -19.11 0.75 -10.50
CA THR A 120 -20.55 0.47 -10.58
C THR A 120 -20.79 -0.92 -11.16
N CYS A 121 -19.82 -1.45 -11.92
CA CYS A 121 -19.91 -2.77 -12.56
C CYS A 121 -19.18 -3.88 -11.77
N LEU A 122 -18.07 -3.59 -11.09
CA LEU A 122 -17.39 -4.60 -10.23
C LEU A 122 -17.91 -4.43 -8.80
N ALA A 123 -18.11 -5.52 -8.06
CA ALA A 123 -18.57 -5.41 -6.68
C ALA A 123 -17.61 -4.52 -5.86
N LEU A 124 -18.13 -3.79 -4.87
CA LEU A 124 -17.29 -3.04 -3.93
C LEU A 124 -16.37 -4.01 -3.18
N PRO A 125 -15.15 -3.60 -2.79
CA PRO A 125 -14.30 -4.42 -1.93
C PRO A 125 -15.04 -4.76 -0.64
N GLU A 126 -15.08 -6.04 -0.29
CA GLU A 126 -15.85 -6.55 0.85
C GLU A 126 -15.04 -6.48 2.15
N LEU A 127 -13.71 -6.59 2.07
CA LEU A 127 -12.87 -6.59 3.25
C LEU A 127 -12.65 -5.17 3.75
N HIS A 128 -13.41 -4.81 4.79
CA HIS A 128 -13.08 -3.67 5.61
C HIS A 128 -11.67 -3.84 6.19
N TRP A 129 -10.93 -2.73 6.28
CA TRP A 129 -9.51 -2.67 6.63
C TRP A 129 -9.07 -3.63 7.74
N SER A 130 -9.79 -3.65 8.87
CA SER A 130 -9.40 -4.45 10.04
C SER A 130 -9.56 -5.95 9.82
N SER A 131 -10.49 -6.38 8.97
CA SER A 131 -10.68 -7.77 8.58
C SER A 131 -9.64 -8.20 7.54
N GLY A 132 -9.30 -7.32 6.59
CA GLY A 132 -8.28 -7.58 5.58
C GLY A 132 -6.89 -7.81 6.19
N VAL A 133 -6.49 -6.97 7.16
CA VAL A 133 -5.19 -7.10 7.85
C VAL A 133 -5.09 -8.41 8.64
N ARG A 134 -6.12 -8.78 9.41
CA ARG A 134 -6.08 -10.00 10.25
C ARG A 134 -6.04 -11.28 9.43
N ASN A 135 -6.79 -11.34 8.32
CA ASN A 135 -6.83 -12.54 7.47
C ASN A 135 -5.47 -12.82 6.80
N ASN A 136 -4.67 -11.78 6.53
CA ASN A 136 -3.37 -11.92 5.89
C ASN A 136 -2.31 -12.56 6.80
N GLU A 137 -2.33 -12.26 8.10
CA GLU A 137 -1.37 -12.82 9.08
C GLU A 137 -1.70 -14.26 9.49
N THR A 138 -2.90 -14.75 9.15
CA THR A 138 -3.34 -16.11 9.46
C THR A 138 -3.12 -17.11 8.32
N LEU A 139 -2.70 -16.66 7.14
CA LEU A 139 -2.36 -17.54 6.03
C LEU A 139 -0.92 -18.02 6.20
N PRO A 140 -0.65 -19.34 6.29
CA PRO A 140 0.70 -19.85 6.27
C PRO A 140 1.34 -19.60 4.89
N ASP A 141 2.63 -19.27 4.90
CA ASP A 141 3.48 -19.10 3.70
C ASP A 141 3.44 -20.30 2.75
#